data_AF-A0A937X4P8-F1
#
_entry.id   AF-A0A937X4P8-F1
#
_cell.length_a   1.000
_cell.length_b   1.000
_cell.length_c   1.000
_cell.angle_alpha   90.00
_cell.angle_beta   90.00
_cell.angle_gamma   90.00
#
_symmetry.space_group_name_H-M   'P 1'
#
loop_
_entity.id
_entity.type
_entity.pdbx_description
1 polymer ?
#
loop_
_entity_poly.entity_id
_entity_poly.type
_entity_poly.pdbx_seq_one_letter_code
_entity_poly.pdbx_strand_id
1 'polypeptide(L)'
;MTRSTFATLLALAWTLPAVGQSDLPAKAEAILKQHCHECHGGKKTAAKLNVLDRAVLLKQKAVVPGNVKDSELIVRITAKDDSIMPPAERGKLTSEQIATLTAWVKAGALDFKAAVAQPLDDPQPKPANPEMPDDTLLKRPLGINYVLRSILLDIRTVPTADRPFQRYLSLTHLVGGGITRPELIQHRDALAKAVNHLSMKSKLVKPAVVESTHTVFRIDLRELGWDKPLFRKVQGKFEKSDINIYDLALLEYPYAVVPNTDAFQALAREFLVPANQARPIAHVRADWFASTVTQPPLYHDFLQLPQTVDELEKILGVNVQANLKDGRAIRGGVINSGV
;
A
#
# COMPACT_ATOMS: atom_id res chain seq x y z
N MET A 1 -36.73 -31.79 55.24
CA MET A 1 -36.87 -30.47 54.59
C MET A 1 -35.50 -29.80 54.60
N THR A 2 -34.74 -29.85 53.52
CA THR A 2 -33.44 -29.17 53.39
C THR A 2 -33.30 -28.71 51.95
N ARG A 3 -33.60 -27.44 51.69
CA ARG A 3 -33.39 -26.78 50.40
C ARG A 3 -31.99 -26.17 50.41
N SER A 4 -31.11 -26.65 49.54
CA SER A 4 -29.77 -26.09 49.33
C SER A 4 -29.84 -25.08 48.19
N THR A 5 -29.66 -23.80 48.49
CA THR A 5 -29.56 -22.69 47.52
C THR A 5 -28.12 -22.57 47.03
N PHE A 6 -27.89 -22.77 45.73
CA PHE A 6 -26.62 -22.43 45.08
C PHE A 6 -26.62 -20.93 44.76
N ALA A 7 -25.66 -20.20 45.32
CA ALA A 7 -25.42 -18.79 45.03
C ALA A 7 -24.52 -18.67 43.79
N THR A 8 -25.02 -18.03 42.74
CA THR A 8 -24.27 -17.74 41.51
C THR A 8 -23.42 -16.49 41.73
N LEU A 9 -22.10 -16.65 41.77
CA LEU A 9 -21.13 -15.54 41.79
C LEU A 9 -21.03 -14.93 40.38
N LEU A 10 -21.59 -13.73 40.20
CA LEU A 10 -21.38 -12.90 39.01
C LEU A 10 -20.01 -12.21 39.14
N ALA A 11 -19.02 -12.66 38.36
CA ALA A 11 -17.75 -11.95 38.22
C ALA A 11 -17.94 -10.74 37.28
N LEU A 12 -17.93 -9.52 37.84
CA LEU A 12 -17.85 -8.29 37.06
C LEU A 12 -16.44 -8.15 36.48
N ALA A 13 -16.27 -8.49 35.20
CA ALA A 13 -15.05 -8.18 34.46
C ALA A 13 -15.01 -6.67 34.19
N TRP A 14 -14.11 -5.95 34.85
CA TRP A 14 -13.80 -4.57 34.50
C TRP A 14 -12.99 -4.55 33.21
N THR A 15 -13.64 -4.25 32.10
CA THR A 15 -12.97 -3.89 30.85
C THR A 15 -12.30 -2.53 31.02
N LEU A 16 -10.98 -2.51 31.20
CA LEU A 16 -10.18 -1.30 31.03
C LEU A 16 -10.36 -0.80 29.59
N PRO A 17 -10.72 0.47 29.36
CA PRO A 17 -10.79 1.00 28.01
C PRO A 17 -9.38 0.99 27.41
N ALA A 18 -9.20 0.28 26.30
CA ALA A 18 -8.00 0.43 25.48
C ALA A 18 -7.93 1.89 25.05
N VAL A 19 -6.88 2.60 25.46
CA VAL A 19 -6.61 3.98 25.03
C VAL A 19 -6.45 3.93 23.51
N GLY A 20 -7.48 4.41 22.80
CA GLY A 20 -7.51 4.43 21.33
C GLY A 20 -6.32 5.21 20.78
N GLN A 21 -5.59 4.57 19.87
CA GLN A 21 -4.37 5.06 19.22
C GLN A 21 -4.58 6.35 18.41
N SER A 22 -5.83 6.74 18.17
CA SER A 22 -6.24 7.87 17.33
C SER A 22 -6.10 9.26 17.95
N ASP A 23 -6.01 9.36 19.27
CA ASP A 23 -5.90 10.65 19.97
C ASP A 23 -4.44 10.97 20.33
N LEU A 24 -3.50 10.14 19.89
CA LEU A 24 -2.08 10.26 20.26
C LEU A 24 -1.44 11.59 19.81
N PRO A 25 -1.66 12.11 18.58
CA PRO A 25 -1.05 13.37 18.15
C PRO A 25 -1.58 14.58 18.92
N ALA A 26 -2.89 14.65 19.17
CA ALA A 26 -3.51 15.74 19.91
C ALA A 26 -3.10 15.70 21.41
N LYS A 27 -3.03 14.50 22.00
CA LYS A 27 -2.47 14.34 23.36
C LYS A 27 -1.00 14.72 23.44
N ALA A 28 -0.18 14.32 22.46
CA ALA A 28 1.22 14.71 22.39
C ALA A 28 1.37 16.23 22.23
N GLU A 29 0.57 16.86 21.35
CA GLU A 29 0.52 18.32 21.19
C GLU A 29 0.15 19.01 22.51
N ALA A 30 -0.88 18.53 23.20
CA ALA A 30 -1.32 19.10 24.48
C ALA A 30 -0.21 19.05 25.53
N ILE A 31 0.51 17.92 25.63
CA ILE A 31 1.65 17.75 26.54
C ILE A 31 2.78 18.71 26.16
N LEU A 32 3.18 18.77 24.88
CA LEU A 32 4.25 19.65 24.41
C LEU A 32 3.90 21.13 24.59
N LYS A 33 2.63 21.49 24.39
CA LYS A 33 2.12 22.84 24.59
C LYS A 33 2.13 23.25 26.06
N GLN A 34 1.78 22.32 26.95
CA GLN A 34 1.74 22.57 28.39
C GLN A 34 3.14 22.65 29.01
N HIS A 35 4.05 21.76 28.62
CA HIS A 35 5.31 21.55 29.35
C HIS A 35 6.55 22.08 28.63
N CYS A 36 6.48 22.33 27.31
CA CYS A 36 7.68 22.60 26.51
C CYS A 36 7.59 23.91 25.70
N HIS A 37 6.41 24.27 25.23
CA HIS A 37 6.22 25.38 24.28
C HIS A 37 6.57 26.77 24.84
N GLU A 38 6.53 26.97 26.15
CA GLU A 38 6.90 28.26 26.76
C GLU A 38 8.36 28.64 26.46
N CYS A 39 9.29 27.68 26.50
CA CYS A 39 10.73 27.90 26.25
C CYS A 39 11.20 27.45 24.87
N HIS A 40 10.52 26.46 24.30
CA HIS A 40 10.81 25.91 22.97
C HIS A 40 9.70 26.23 21.97
N GLY A 41 9.16 27.45 22.03
CA GLY A 41 8.14 27.96 21.11
C GLY A 41 8.24 29.47 20.89
N GLY A 42 7.66 29.96 19.79
CA GLY A 42 7.57 31.40 19.49
C GLY A 42 8.91 32.11 19.22
N LYS A 43 8.96 33.43 19.51
CA LYS A 43 10.09 34.33 19.17
C LYS A 43 11.29 34.23 20.12
N LYS A 44 11.17 33.57 21.27
CA LYS A 44 12.26 33.31 22.23
C LYS A 44 12.45 31.80 22.35
N THR A 45 13.09 31.19 21.35
CA THR A 45 13.26 29.73 21.30
C THR A 45 14.62 29.32 21.84
N ALA A 46 14.63 28.64 22.99
CA ALA A 46 15.80 27.87 23.41
C ALA A 46 16.16 26.85 22.33
N ALA A 47 17.44 26.78 21.97
CA ALA A 47 17.99 25.93 20.90
C ALA A 47 17.39 26.15 19.48
N LYS A 48 16.65 27.24 19.22
CA LYS A 48 15.92 27.45 17.95
C LYS A 48 14.98 26.28 17.60
N LEU A 49 14.46 25.59 18.63
CA LEU A 49 13.55 24.46 18.50
C LEU A 49 12.13 24.96 18.74
N ASN A 50 11.23 24.80 17.77
CA ASN A 50 9.80 24.98 17.97
C ASN A 50 9.14 23.61 18.15
N VAL A 51 8.77 23.26 19.38
CA VAL A 51 8.22 21.94 19.73
C VAL A 51 6.84 21.67 19.16
N LEU A 52 6.13 22.70 18.70
CA LEU A 52 4.84 22.54 18.01
C LEU A 52 5.00 22.57 16.48
N ASP A 53 6.24 22.67 15.96
CA ASP A 53 6.53 22.57 14.54
C ASP A 53 7.22 21.22 14.24
N ARG A 54 6.44 20.29 13.69
CA ARG A 54 6.93 18.95 13.34
C ARG A 54 8.12 19.01 12.38
N ALA A 55 8.12 19.90 11.38
CA ALA A 55 9.22 19.97 10.41
C ALA A 55 10.53 20.35 11.10
N VAL A 56 10.46 21.25 12.10
CA VAL A 56 11.62 21.63 12.93
C VAL A 56 12.08 20.46 13.80
N LEU A 57 11.15 19.75 14.44
CA LEU A 57 11.47 18.56 15.27
C LEU A 57 12.22 17.48 14.47
N LEU A 58 11.80 17.22 13.23
CA LEU A 58 12.44 16.25 12.35
C LEU A 58 13.81 16.72 11.85
N LYS A 59 13.88 17.96 11.37
CA LYS A 59 15.10 18.54 10.81
C LYS A 59 16.24 18.56 11.83
N GLN A 60 15.92 18.82 13.09
CA GLN A 60 16.90 18.88 14.18
C GLN A 60 17.11 17.52 14.88
N LYS A 61 16.47 16.44 14.39
CA LYS A 61 16.46 15.12 15.04
C LYS A 61 15.99 15.15 16.50
N ALA A 62 15.23 16.18 16.88
CA ALA A 62 14.56 16.20 18.18
C ALA A 62 13.56 15.03 18.27
N VAL A 63 12.97 14.65 17.13
CA VAL A 63 12.16 13.45 16.98
C VAL A 63 12.59 12.70 15.71
N VAL A 64 12.79 11.39 15.85
CA VAL A 64 13.04 10.44 14.76
C VAL A 64 11.84 9.50 14.66
N PRO A 65 10.98 9.63 13.62
CA PRO A 65 9.78 8.82 13.44
C PRO A 65 10.06 7.32 13.54
N GLY A 66 9.34 6.63 14.42
CA GLY A 66 9.47 5.17 14.61
C GLY A 66 10.69 4.75 15.44
N ASN A 67 11.62 5.66 15.75
CA ASN A 67 12.83 5.36 16.52
C ASN A 67 12.89 6.19 17.79
N VAL A 68 12.43 5.58 18.89
CA VAL A 68 12.41 6.16 20.22
C VAL A 68 13.82 6.43 20.75
N LYS A 69 14.78 5.53 20.48
CA LYS A 69 16.14 5.62 21.02
C LYS A 69 16.94 6.77 20.41
N ASP A 70 16.72 7.04 19.13
CA ASP A 70 17.42 8.11 18.41
C ASP A 70 16.66 9.46 18.46
N SER A 71 15.55 9.52 19.19
CA SER A 71 14.76 10.74 19.38
C SER A 71 15.21 11.49 20.63
N GLU A 72 15.90 12.63 20.44
CA GLU A 72 16.41 13.46 21.54
C GLU A 72 15.31 13.86 22.53
N LEU A 73 14.08 14.10 22.06
CA LEU A 73 12.92 14.37 22.92
C LEU A 73 12.75 13.29 24.00
N ILE A 74 12.82 12.02 23.62
CA ILE A 74 12.61 10.91 24.56
C ILE A 74 13.80 10.77 25.50
N VAL A 75 15.02 10.96 24.99
CA VAL A 75 16.24 10.95 25.79
C VAL A 75 16.16 12.01 26.88
N ARG A 76 15.74 13.24 26.55
CA ARG A 76 15.67 14.37 27.49
C ARG A 76 14.56 14.23 28.53
N ILE A 77 13.37 13.73 28.17
CA ILE A 77 12.28 13.57 29.15
C ILE A 77 12.50 12.37 30.09
N THR A 78 13.44 11.48 29.77
CA THR A 78 13.79 10.30 30.59
C THR A 78 15.18 10.37 31.22
N ALA A 79 15.91 11.48 31.00
CA ALA A 79 17.22 11.69 31.58
C ALA A 79 17.18 11.71 33.12
N LYS A 80 18.31 11.36 33.74
CA LYS A 80 18.46 11.31 35.21
C LYS A 80 19.42 12.37 35.75
N ASP A 81 19.98 13.18 34.86
CA ASP A 81 20.93 14.26 35.16
C ASP A 81 20.30 15.64 34.85
N ASP A 82 21.09 16.69 34.93
CA ASP A 82 20.67 18.09 34.71
C ASP A 82 20.23 18.36 33.27
N SER A 83 20.38 17.40 32.36
CA SER A 83 19.90 17.50 30.97
C SER A 83 18.41 17.20 30.82
N ILE A 84 17.74 16.79 31.91
CA ILE A 84 16.30 16.47 31.92
C ILE A 84 15.44 17.65 31.49
N MET A 85 14.43 17.37 30.68
CA MET A 85 13.44 18.36 30.23
C MET A 85 12.02 17.91 30.57
N PRO A 86 11.16 18.80 31.10
CA PRO A 86 11.46 20.15 31.58
C PRO A 86 12.46 20.15 32.75
N PRO A 87 13.16 21.28 33.01
CA PRO A 87 14.02 21.42 34.17
C PRO A 87 13.27 21.06 35.46
N ALA A 88 13.97 20.46 36.43
CA ALA A 88 13.34 19.91 37.64
C ALA A 88 12.45 20.92 38.38
N GLU A 89 12.80 22.21 38.33
CA GLU A 89 12.06 23.34 38.90
C GLU A 89 10.67 23.57 38.29
N ARG A 90 10.44 23.14 37.04
CA ARG A 90 9.18 23.27 36.30
C ARG A 90 8.26 22.04 36.43
N GLY A 91 8.71 21.02 37.16
CA GLY A 91 7.98 19.77 37.35
C GLY A 91 8.28 18.72 36.28
N LYS A 92 8.29 17.45 36.70
CA LYS A 92 8.53 16.31 35.83
C LYS A 92 7.24 15.87 35.15
N LEU A 93 7.35 15.35 33.93
CA LEU A 93 6.24 14.66 33.28
C LEU A 93 5.86 13.43 34.10
N THR A 94 4.56 13.12 34.12
CA THR A 94 4.08 11.85 34.67
C THR A 94 4.51 10.69 33.77
N SER A 95 4.56 9.48 34.33
CA SER A 95 4.86 8.27 33.54
C SER A 95 3.89 8.07 32.37
N GLU A 96 2.63 8.49 32.52
CA GLU A 96 1.62 8.45 31.45
C GLU A 96 1.91 9.45 30.33
N GLN A 97 2.36 10.66 30.66
CA GLN A 97 2.75 11.66 29.67
C GLN A 97 4.00 11.23 28.89
N ILE A 98 4.99 10.66 29.58
CA ILE A 98 6.19 10.07 28.94
C ILE A 98 5.79 8.92 28.02
N ALA A 99 4.90 8.02 28.49
CA ALA A 99 4.39 6.91 27.68
C ALA A 99 3.64 7.41 26.44
N THR A 100 2.86 8.48 26.58
CA THR A 100 2.12 9.10 25.46
C THR A 100 3.06 9.68 24.41
N LEU A 101 4.08 10.46 24.82
CA LEU A 101 5.08 10.99 23.89
C LEU A 101 5.90 9.86 23.23
N THR A 102 6.27 8.83 23.99
CA THR A 102 6.97 7.65 23.48
C THR A 102 6.14 6.91 22.43
N ALA A 103 4.85 6.70 22.71
CA ALA A 103 3.92 6.06 21.79
C ALA A 103 3.72 6.89 20.52
N TRP A 104 3.62 8.21 20.64
CA TRP A 104 3.53 9.12 19.50
C TRP A 104 4.77 9.07 18.61
N VAL A 105 5.98 9.09 19.18
CA VAL A 105 7.24 8.92 18.42
C VAL A 105 7.30 7.55 17.73
N LYS A 106 6.96 6.47 18.46
CA LYS A 106 6.90 5.11 17.92
C LYS A 106 5.89 4.98 16.76
N ALA A 107 4.78 5.71 16.83
CA ALA A 107 3.77 5.78 15.79
C ALA A 107 4.15 6.66 14.58
N GLY A 108 5.40 7.13 14.50
CA GLY A 108 5.89 7.93 13.37
C GLY A 108 5.80 9.45 13.58
N ALA A 109 5.55 9.87 14.83
CA ALA A 109 5.46 11.27 15.23
C ALA A 109 4.51 12.07 14.32
N LEU A 110 3.26 11.62 14.19
CA LEU A 110 2.27 12.20 13.27
C LEU A 110 2.00 13.69 13.57
N ASP A 111 1.59 14.45 12.55
CA ASP A 111 1.35 15.91 12.64
C ASP A 111 0.29 16.27 13.71
N PHE A 112 0.55 17.35 14.47
CA PHE A 112 -0.33 17.86 15.51
C PHE A 112 -1.66 18.39 14.96
N LYS A 113 -1.64 19.03 13.78
CA LYS A 113 -2.84 19.52 13.09
C LYS A 113 -3.58 18.43 12.33
N ALA A 114 -3.08 17.20 12.37
CA ALA A 114 -3.92 16.08 12.00
C ALA A 114 -5.00 15.97 13.10
N ALA A 115 -6.11 16.70 12.91
CA ALA A 115 -7.40 16.21 13.33
C ALA A 115 -7.57 14.89 12.58
N VAL A 116 -7.03 13.82 13.15
CA VAL A 116 -7.07 12.51 12.53
C VAL A 116 -8.53 12.07 12.66
N ALA A 117 -9.33 12.32 11.63
CA ALA A 117 -10.20 11.24 11.17
C ALA A 117 -9.26 10.05 11.11
N GLN A 118 -9.39 9.12 12.08
CA GLN A 118 -8.40 8.07 12.35
C GLN A 118 -7.81 7.58 11.02
N PRO A 119 -6.49 7.34 10.91
CA PRO A 119 -6.00 6.62 9.76
C PRO A 119 -6.90 5.40 9.68
N LEU A 120 -7.51 5.13 8.52
CA LEU A 120 -8.07 3.81 8.32
C LEU A 120 -6.85 2.91 8.34
N ASP A 121 -6.44 2.47 9.53
CA ASP A 121 -5.43 1.44 9.68
C ASP A 121 -6.11 0.11 9.44
N ASP A 122 -7.37 -0.02 9.86
CA ASP A 122 -8.21 -1.16 9.56
C ASP A 122 -9.06 -0.90 8.31
N PRO A 123 -8.78 -1.59 7.21
CA PRO A 123 -9.63 -1.56 6.03
C PRO A 123 -11.01 -2.04 6.40
N GLN A 124 -12.02 -1.28 5.99
CA GLN A 124 -13.38 -1.82 6.01
C GLN A 124 -13.49 -2.86 4.88
N PRO A 125 -14.21 -3.96 5.12
CA PRO A 125 -14.40 -4.99 4.11
C PRO A 125 -15.01 -4.39 2.84
N LYS A 126 -14.76 -5.07 1.71
CA LYS A 126 -15.29 -4.69 0.40
C LYS A 126 -16.76 -4.25 0.52
N PRO A 127 -17.11 -3.04 0.04
CA PRO A 127 -18.46 -2.53 0.21
C PRO A 127 -19.43 -3.34 -0.66
N ALA A 128 -20.64 -3.54 -0.15
CA ALA A 128 -21.70 -4.21 -0.90
C ALA A 128 -22.18 -3.38 -2.10
N ASN A 129 -22.00 -2.05 -2.06
CA ASN A 129 -22.31 -1.15 -3.16
C ASN A 129 -21.13 -1.09 -4.16
N PRO A 130 -21.37 -1.30 -5.48
CA PRO A 130 -20.34 -1.11 -6.51
C PRO A 130 -19.91 0.35 -6.73
N GLU A 131 -20.68 1.33 -6.24
CA GLU A 131 -20.37 2.75 -6.39
C GLU A 131 -19.17 3.17 -5.54
N MET A 132 -18.44 4.17 -6.03
CA MET A 132 -17.31 4.74 -5.30
C MET A 132 -17.77 5.33 -3.95
N PRO A 133 -17.05 5.07 -2.85
CA PRO A 133 -17.35 5.68 -1.54
C PRO A 133 -17.26 7.20 -1.62
N ASP A 134 -17.99 7.93 -0.78
CA ASP A 134 -17.94 9.40 -0.63
C ASP A 134 -16.50 9.95 -0.43
N ASP A 135 -16.26 11.19 -0.85
CA ASP A 135 -14.97 11.90 -0.80
C ASP A 135 -14.43 12.01 0.63
N THR A 136 -15.29 11.85 1.63
CA THR A 136 -14.91 11.78 3.05
C THR A 136 -13.90 10.66 3.34
N LEU A 137 -13.96 9.51 2.66
CA LEU A 137 -12.96 8.45 2.81
C LEU A 137 -11.63 8.79 2.13
N LEU A 138 -11.67 9.56 1.03
CA LEU A 138 -10.49 10.00 0.29
C LEU A 138 -9.74 11.15 1.00
N LYS A 139 -10.40 11.85 1.93
CA LYS A 139 -9.78 12.91 2.74
C LYS A 139 -8.95 12.38 3.92
N ARG A 140 -8.95 11.07 4.17
CA ARG A 140 -8.19 10.46 5.28
C ARG A 140 -6.76 10.14 4.83
N PRO A 141 -5.76 10.27 5.73
CA PRO A 141 -4.40 9.85 5.42
C PRO A 141 -4.36 8.32 5.25
N LEU A 142 -4.13 7.85 4.03
CA LEU A 142 -3.92 6.44 3.72
C LEU A 142 -2.44 6.17 3.44
N GLY A 143 -1.85 5.25 4.19
CA GLY A 143 -0.43 4.92 4.07
C GLY A 143 -0.18 3.48 3.62
N ILE A 144 1.10 3.09 3.56
CA ILE A 144 1.51 1.73 3.21
C ILE A 144 0.88 0.66 4.12
N ASN A 145 0.72 0.94 5.42
CA ASN A 145 0.12 0.00 6.36
C ASN A 145 -1.35 -0.30 6.05
N TYR A 146 -2.10 0.70 5.56
CA TYR A 146 -3.46 0.48 5.08
C TYR A 146 -3.48 -0.54 3.96
N VAL A 147 -2.64 -0.33 2.93
CA VAL A 147 -2.55 -1.23 1.77
C VAL A 147 -2.19 -2.65 2.21
N LEU A 148 -1.19 -2.81 3.08
CA LEU A 148 -0.76 -4.12 3.56
C LEU A 148 -1.86 -4.83 4.38
N ARG A 149 -2.58 -4.10 5.24
CA ARG A 149 -3.71 -4.70 5.99
C ARG A 149 -4.87 -5.06 5.05
N SER A 150 -5.16 -4.24 4.04
CA SER A 150 -6.18 -4.56 3.01
C SER A 150 -5.87 -5.85 2.29
N ILE A 151 -4.61 -6.01 1.87
CA ILE A 151 -4.13 -7.23 1.22
C ILE A 151 -4.20 -8.42 2.17
N LEU A 152 -3.78 -8.25 3.42
CA LEU A 152 -3.77 -9.35 4.40
C LEU A 152 -5.18 -9.85 4.72
N LEU A 153 -6.14 -8.94 4.87
CA LEU A 153 -7.54 -9.30 5.08
C LEU A 153 -8.11 -10.03 3.86
N ASP A 154 -7.86 -9.53 2.64
CA ASP A 154 -8.36 -10.14 1.42
C ASP A 154 -7.72 -11.50 1.13
N ILE A 155 -6.39 -11.65 1.23
CA ILE A 155 -5.70 -12.90 0.90
C ILE A 155 -6.10 -14.05 1.84
N ARG A 156 -6.52 -13.74 3.07
CA ARG A 156 -7.06 -14.72 4.02
C ARG A 156 -8.42 -15.26 3.61
N THR A 157 -9.16 -14.54 2.77
CA THR A 157 -10.40 -15.03 2.15
C THR A 157 -10.15 -15.92 0.92
N VAL A 158 -8.96 -15.85 0.34
CA VAL A 158 -8.57 -16.64 -0.84
C VAL A 158 -8.08 -18.04 -0.39
N PRO A 159 -8.58 -19.13 -1.01
CA PRO A 159 -8.08 -20.47 -0.75
C PRO A 159 -6.56 -20.56 -0.92
N THR A 160 -5.88 -21.27 -0.02
CA THR A 160 -4.40 -21.34 -0.02
C THR A 160 -3.80 -21.77 -1.36
N ALA A 161 -4.46 -22.68 -2.08
CA ALA A 161 -4.03 -23.15 -3.40
C ALA A 161 -4.09 -22.07 -4.50
N ASP A 162 -4.94 -21.05 -4.33
CA ASP A 162 -5.12 -19.97 -5.31
C ASP A 162 -4.23 -18.75 -5.03
N ARG A 163 -3.70 -18.64 -3.81
CA ARG A 163 -2.85 -17.51 -3.38
C ARG A 163 -1.65 -17.26 -4.29
N PRO A 164 -0.94 -18.27 -4.82
CA PRO A 164 0.21 -18.02 -5.70
C PRO A 164 -0.13 -17.27 -6.99
N PHE A 165 -1.39 -17.29 -7.41
CA PHE A 165 -1.86 -16.63 -8.62
C PHE A 165 -2.42 -15.22 -8.36
N GLN A 166 -2.50 -14.77 -7.12
CA GLN A 166 -3.03 -13.45 -6.80
C GLN A 166 -1.95 -12.38 -6.93
N ARG A 167 -2.28 -11.23 -7.50
CA ARG A 167 -1.44 -10.03 -7.48
C ARG A 167 -2.27 -8.83 -7.06
N TYR A 168 -1.63 -7.91 -6.35
CA TYR A 168 -2.29 -6.72 -5.83
C TYR A 168 -1.73 -5.46 -6.49
N LEU A 169 -2.61 -4.54 -6.82
CA LEU A 169 -2.25 -3.20 -7.28
C LEU A 169 -2.93 -2.14 -6.39
N SER A 170 -2.29 -0.99 -6.23
CA SER A 170 -2.80 0.09 -5.38
C SER A 170 -2.71 1.47 -6.05
N LEU A 171 -3.75 2.28 -5.83
CA LEU A 171 -3.81 3.73 -6.11
C LEU A 171 -3.79 4.55 -4.81
N THR A 172 -3.57 3.92 -3.66
CA THR A 172 -3.68 4.55 -2.35
C THR A 172 -2.70 5.73 -2.18
N HIS A 173 -1.53 5.69 -2.83
CA HIS A 173 -0.58 6.82 -2.81
C HIS A 173 -1.13 8.08 -3.46
N LEU A 174 -2.05 7.98 -4.42
CA LEU A 174 -2.69 9.13 -5.05
C LEU A 174 -3.67 9.81 -4.10
N VAL A 175 -4.30 9.04 -3.20
CA VAL A 175 -5.15 9.60 -2.12
C VAL A 175 -4.31 10.45 -1.18
N GLY A 176 -3.14 9.94 -0.78
CA GLY A 176 -2.17 10.74 -0.01
C GLY A 176 -1.69 12.00 -0.76
N GLY A 177 -1.75 11.99 -2.09
CA GLY A 177 -1.44 13.14 -2.96
C GLY A 177 -2.61 14.11 -3.20
N GLY A 178 -3.79 13.87 -2.61
CA GLY A 178 -4.95 14.75 -2.73
C GLY A 178 -5.76 14.58 -4.01
N ILE A 179 -5.73 13.40 -4.64
CA ILE A 179 -6.50 13.10 -5.84
C ILE A 179 -8.01 13.29 -5.64
N THR A 180 -8.69 13.80 -6.64
CA THR A 180 -10.16 13.92 -6.65
C THR A 180 -10.84 12.61 -7.04
N ARG A 181 -12.11 12.43 -6.70
CA ARG A 181 -12.88 11.24 -7.11
C ARG A 181 -12.89 11.05 -8.63
N PRO A 182 -13.18 12.06 -9.48
CA PRO A 182 -13.19 11.87 -10.93
C PRO A 182 -11.84 11.38 -11.47
N GLU A 183 -10.73 11.93 -10.97
CA GLU A 183 -9.38 11.47 -11.34
C GLU A 183 -9.14 10.04 -10.88
N LEU A 184 -9.55 9.69 -9.65
CA LEU A 184 -9.41 8.31 -9.15
C LEU A 184 -10.20 7.32 -10.02
N ILE A 185 -11.39 7.68 -10.50
CA ILE A 185 -12.16 6.87 -11.45
C ILE A 185 -11.37 6.69 -12.76
N GLN A 186 -10.76 7.75 -13.29
CA GLN A 186 -9.94 7.65 -14.50
C GLN A 186 -8.75 6.70 -14.32
N HIS A 187 -8.06 6.73 -13.18
CA HIS A 187 -6.96 5.80 -12.90
C HIS A 187 -7.44 4.35 -12.77
N ARG A 188 -8.65 4.12 -12.22
CA ARG A 188 -9.26 2.78 -12.16
C ARG A 188 -9.59 2.24 -13.54
N ASP A 189 -10.16 3.09 -14.39
CA ASP A 189 -10.48 2.73 -15.77
C ASP A 189 -9.19 2.48 -16.58
N ALA A 190 -8.16 3.30 -16.36
CA ALA A 190 -6.85 3.10 -16.95
C ALA A 190 -6.21 1.78 -16.51
N LEU A 191 -6.30 1.42 -15.23
CA LEU A 191 -5.84 0.12 -14.72
C LEU A 191 -6.59 -1.04 -15.39
N ALA A 192 -7.93 -0.97 -15.44
CA ALA A 192 -8.74 -2.01 -16.06
C ALA A 192 -8.41 -2.17 -17.55
N LYS A 193 -8.22 -1.06 -18.28
CA LYS A 193 -7.77 -1.08 -19.67
C LYS A 193 -6.38 -1.68 -19.80
N ALA A 194 -5.41 -1.24 -19.01
CA ALA A 194 -4.03 -1.71 -19.06
C ALA A 194 -3.94 -3.24 -18.84
N VAL A 195 -4.62 -3.75 -17.81
CA VAL A 195 -4.63 -5.19 -17.50
C VAL A 195 -5.17 -6.03 -18.66
N ASN A 196 -6.24 -5.59 -19.32
CA ASN A 196 -6.81 -6.31 -20.46
C ASN A 196 -6.00 -6.11 -21.75
N HIS A 197 -5.44 -4.93 -21.97
CA HIS A 197 -4.62 -4.61 -23.13
C HIS A 197 -3.29 -5.37 -23.14
N LEU A 198 -2.81 -5.78 -21.96
CA LEU A 198 -1.61 -6.58 -21.76
C LEU A 198 -1.90 -8.10 -21.70
N SER A 199 -3.10 -8.52 -22.10
CA SER A 199 -3.53 -9.92 -22.10
C SER A 199 -4.03 -10.36 -23.47
N MET A 200 -3.65 -11.57 -23.88
CA MET A 200 -4.14 -12.21 -25.10
C MET A 200 -5.46 -12.97 -24.87
N LYS A 201 -6.03 -12.91 -23.67
CA LYS A 201 -7.31 -13.57 -23.34
C LYS A 201 -8.48 -12.74 -23.87
N SER A 202 -9.46 -13.42 -24.48
CA SER A 202 -10.67 -12.76 -25.00
C SER A 202 -11.65 -12.33 -23.90
N LYS A 203 -11.63 -13.00 -22.74
CA LYS A 203 -12.49 -12.65 -21.61
C LYS A 203 -11.90 -11.45 -20.87
N LEU A 204 -12.67 -10.37 -20.82
CA LEU A 204 -12.30 -9.18 -20.06
C LEU A 204 -12.29 -9.47 -18.55
N VAL A 205 -11.22 -9.05 -17.88
CA VAL A 205 -11.01 -9.16 -16.45
C VAL A 205 -11.16 -7.79 -15.81
N LYS A 206 -12.01 -7.69 -14.79
CA LYS A 206 -12.12 -6.48 -13.98
C LYS A 206 -11.35 -6.68 -12.67
N PRO A 207 -10.30 -5.88 -12.39
CA PRO A 207 -9.59 -5.95 -11.12
C PRO A 207 -10.56 -5.86 -9.93
N ALA A 208 -10.48 -6.82 -9.02
CA ALA A 208 -11.38 -6.93 -7.89
C ALA A 208 -11.02 -5.90 -6.83
N VAL A 209 -11.94 -5.00 -6.49
CA VAL A 209 -11.78 -4.10 -5.34
C VAL A 209 -11.81 -4.92 -4.05
N VAL A 210 -10.84 -4.70 -3.16
CA VAL A 210 -10.70 -5.49 -1.91
C VAL A 210 -11.11 -4.75 -0.65
N GLU A 211 -11.30 -3.42 -0.73
CA GLU A 211 -11.53 -2.57 0.44
C GLU A 211 -12.40 -1.33 0.09
N SER A 212 -12.94 -0.67 1.11
CA SER A 212 -13.96 0.38 0.99
C SER A 212 -13.55 1.66 0.27
N THR A 213 -12.27 2.01 0.22
CA THR A 213 -11.76 3.21 -0.49
C THR A 213 -11.61 3.01 -1.99
N HIS A 214 -11.77 1.77 -2.49
CA HIS A 214 -11.66 1.41 -3.89
C HIS A 214 -10.30 1.81 -4.50
N THR A 215 -9.24 1.69 -3.72
CA THR A 215 -7.87 2.00 -4.11
C THR A 215 -6.95 0.80 -4.12
N VAL A 216 -7.32 -0.32 -3.51
CA VAL A 216 -6.57 -1.58 -3.59
C VAL A 216 -7.35 -2.61 -4.42
N PHE A 217 -6.65 -3.24 -5.35
CA PHE A 217 -7.21 -4.17 -6.32
C PHE A 217 -6.46 -5.49 -6.29
N ARG A 218 -7.18 -6.59 -6.49
CA ARG A 218 -6.63 -7.92 -6.75
C ARG A 218 -6.93 -8.36 -8.17
N ILE A 219 -5.95 -9.01 -8.79
CA ILE A 219 -6.09 -9.75 -10.05
C ILE A 219 -5.64 -11.20 -9.86
N ASP A 220 -6.21 -12.11 -10.64
CA ASP A 220 -5.76 -13.49 -10.74
C ASP A 220 -5.01 -13.68 -12.07
N LEU A 221 -3.75 -14.11 -11.97
CA LEU A 221 -2.87 -14.26 -13.13
C LEU A 221 -3.42 -15.26 -14.17
N ARG A 222 -4.17 -16.28 -13.74
CA ARG A 222 -4.72 -17.33 -14.63
C ARG A 222 -5.81 -16.78 -15.55
N GLU A 223 -6.58 -15.82 -15.06
CA GLU A 223 -7.62 -15.14 -15.86
C GLU A 223 -7.00 -14.31 -16.98
N LEU A 224 -5.77 -13.83 -16.78
CA LEU A 224 -5.00 -13.03 -17.74
C LEU A 224 -4.02 -13.88 -18.57
N GLY A 225 -3.84 -15.15 -18.23
CA GLY A 225 -2.82 -16.01 -18.85
C GLY A 225 -1.38 -15.63 -18.50
N TRP A 226 -1.20 -14.86 -17.44
CA TRP A 226 0.09 -14.39 -16.94
C TRP A 226 0.74 -15.36 -15.96
N ASP A 227 0.05 -16.43 -15.58
CA ASP A 227 0.53 -17.51 -14.70
C ASP A 227 1.56 -18.42 -15.38
N LYS A 228 1.60 -18.40 -16.72
CA LYS A 228 2.48 -19.28 -17.49
C LYS A 228 3.93 -18.77 -17.46
N PRO A 229 4.91 -19.68 -17.34
CA PRO A 229 6.30 -19.30 -17.41
C PRO A 229 6.70 -18.77 -18.78
N LEU A 230 7.66 -17.85 -18.79
CA LEU A 230 8.28 -17.38 -20.03
C LEU A 230 9.12 -18.51 -20.66
N PHE A 231 9.15 -18.59 -21.99
CA PHE A 231 10.09 -19.48 -22.67
C PHE A 231 11.43 -18.77 -22.80
N ARG A 232 12.50 -19.37 -22.28
CA ARG A 232 13.87 -18.92 -22.52
C ARG A 232 14.51 -19.81 -23.59
N LYS A 233 15.06 -19.21 -24.65
CA LYS A 233 15.86 -19.93 -25.63
C LYS A 233 17.30 -20.03 -25.12
N VAL A 234 17.70 -21.20 -24.62
CA VAL A 234 19.08 -21.49 -24.19
C VAL A 234 19.70 -22.46 -25.18
N GLN A 235 20.80 -22.07 -25.83
CA GLN A 235 21.52 -22.89 -26.81
C GLN A 235 20.61 -23.51 -27.90
N GLY A 236 19.59 -22.75 -28.34
CA GLY A 236 18.66 -23.20 -29.37
C GLY A 236 17.51 -24.09 -28.88
N LYS A 237 17.47 -24.48 -27.60
CA LYS A 237 16.34 -25.19 -26.98
C LYS A 237 15.50 -24.24 -26.14
N PHE A 238 14.18 -24.41 -26.19
CA PHE A 238 13.26 -23.66 -25.35
C PHE A 238 13.13 -24.34 -23.99
N GLU A 239 13.56 -23.67 -22.94
CA GLU A 239 13.38 -24.08 -21.56
C GLU A 239 12.34 -23.17 -20.90
N LYS A 240 11.57 -23.72 -19.96
CA LYS A 240 10.62 -22.93 -19.17
C LYS A 240 11.40 -22.13 -18.13
N SER A 241 11.12 -20.84 -18.04
CA SER A 241 11.67 -19.96 -17.01
C SER A 241 11.06 -20.30 -15.64
N ASP A 242 11.76 -19.95 -14.56
CA ASP A 242 11.22 -20.03 -13.19
C ASP A 242 10.28 -18.87 -12.84
N ILE A 243 10.20 -17.85 -13.71
CA ILE A 243 9.36 -16.67 -13.51
C ILE A 243 8.19 -16.63 -14.50
N ASN A 244 7.08 -16.06 -14.05
CA ASN A 244 5.88 -15.85 -14.86
C ASN A 244 5.88 -14.45 -15.51
N ILE A 245 4.87 -14.15 -16.33
CA ILE A 245 4.82 -12.87 -17.07
C ILE A 245 4.76 -11.67 -16.11
N TYR A 246 3.98 -11.76 -15.04
CA TYR A 246 3.83 -10.65 -14.10
C TYR A 246 5.12 -10.34 -13.34
N ASP A 247 5.98 -11.34 -13.12
CA ASP A 247 7.28 -11.15 -12.49
C ASP A 247 8.18 -10.18 -13.28
N LEU A 248 7.99 -10.02 -14.59
CA LEU A 248 8.69 -9.01 -15.38
C LEU A 248 8.41 -7.59 -14.88
N ALA A 249 7.13 -7.29 -14.57
CA ALA A 249 6.79 -6.01 -13.97
C ALA A 249 7.40 -5.86 -12.57
N LEU A 250 7.48 -6.96 -11.79
CA LEU A 250 8.12 -6.91 -10.47
C LEU A 250 9.61 -6.58 -10.58
N LEU A 251 10.33 -7.17 -11.54
CA LEU A 251 11.75 -6.92 -11.76
C LEU A 251 12.05 -5.44 -12.06
N GLU A 252 11.19 -4.79 -12.85
CA GLU A 252 11.33 -3.37 -13.21
C GLU A 252 10.75 -2.40 -12.17
N TYR A 253 9.97 -2.89 -11.19
CA TYR A 253 9.22 -2.01 -10.29
C TYR A 253 10.14 -1.22 -9.32
N PRO A 254 10.17 0.12 -9.37
CA PRO A 254 11.14 0.92 -8.62
C PRO A 254 10.68 1.30 -7.21
N TYR A 255 9.37 1.17 -6.90
CA TYR A 255 8.79 1.64 -5.63
C TYR A 255 8.59 0.51 -4.61
N ALA A 256 9.32 -0.59 -4.73
CA ALA A 256 9.26 -1.69 -3.77
C ALA A 256 9.70 -1.20 -2.38
N VAL A 257 8.86 -1.45 -1.37
CA VAL A 257 9.17 -1.16 0.04
C VAL A 257 8.93 -2.41 0.86
N VAL A 258 9.87 -2.71 1.76
CA VAL A 258 9.79 -3.82 2.73
C VAL A 258 9.72 -3.20 4.12
N PRO A 259 8.52 -2.83 4.60
CA PRO A 259 8.37 -2.20 5.91
C PRO A 259 8.48 -3.23 7.03
N ASN A 260 9.09 -2.85 8.15
CA ASN A 260 9.16 -3.70 9.33
C ASN A 260 7.88 -3.56 10.18
N THR A 261 6.78 -4.17 9.71
CA THR A 261 5.47 -4.12 10.38
C THR A 261 4.87 -5.52 10.50
N ASP A 262 4.04 -5.73 11.53
CA ASP A 262 3.39 -7.03 11.77
C ASP A 262 2.55 -7.48 10.57
N ALA A 263 1.89 -6.54 9.89
CA ALA A 263 1.12 -6.79 8.68
C ALA A 263 2.01 -7.31 7.54
N PHE A 264 3.18 -6.70 7.31
CA PHE A 264 4.12 -7.19 6.31
C PHE A 264 4.67 -8.58 6.67
N GLN A 265 5.02 -8.80 7.94
CA GLN A 265 5.53 -10.10 8.39
C GLN A 265 4.48 -11.22 8.23
N ALA A 266 3.21 -10.93 8.50
CA ALA A 266 2.11 -11.85 8.24
C ALA A 266 1.94 -12.12 6.74
N LEU A 267 1.92 -11.07 5.91
CA LEU A 267 1.86 -11.20 4.45
C LEU A 267 3.04 -11.99 3.87
N ALA A 268 4.24 -11.78 4.39
CA ALA A 268 5.41 -12.51 3.94
C ALA A 268 5.20 -14.02 4.09
N ARG A 269 4.72 -14.46 5.26
CA ARG A 269 4.44 -15.89 5.54
C ARG A 269 3.22 -16.43 4.80
N GLU A 270 2.14 -15.68 4.76
CA GLU A 270 0.83 -16.16 4.29
C GLU A 270 0.61 -16.02 2.78
N PHE A 271 1.40 -15.14 2.13
CA PHE A 271 1.24 -14.78 0.72
C PHE A 271 2.56 -14.75 -0.05
N LEU A 272 3.54 -13.91 0.34
CA LEU A 272 4.71 -13.65 -0.51
C LEU A 272 5.61 -14.87 -0.67
N VAL A 273 5.87 -15.61 0.42
CA VAL A 273 6.66 -16.85 0.38
C VAL A 273 5.93 -17.94 -0.41
N PRO A 274 4.64 -18.27 -0.13
CA PRO A 274 3.90 -19.23 -0.93
C PRO A 274 3.75 -18.86 -2.40
N ALA A 275 3.63 -17.57 -2.72
CA ALA A 275 3.48 -17.09 -4.08
C ALA A 275 4.77 -17.18 -4.91
N ASN A 276 5.92 -17.33 -4.25
CA ASN A 276 7.23 -17.50 -4.89
C ASN A 276 7.49 -16.51 -6.04
N GLN A 277 7.11 -15.24 -5.82
CA GLN A 277 7.29 -14.16 -6.79
C GLN A 277 8.79 -13.85 -6.96
N ALA A 278 9.19 -13.38 -8.15
CA ALA A 278 10.59 -13.04 -8.40
C ALA A 278 11.15 -11.99 -7.42
N ARG A 279 10.27 -11.12 -6.89
CA ARG A 279 10.58 -10.20 -5.79
C ARG A 279 9.48 -10.21 -4.74
N PRO A 280 9.80 -10.10 -3.44
CA PRO A 280 8.83 -10.15 -2.34
C PRO A 280 8.05 -8.83 -2.20
N ILE A 281 7.31 -8.46 -3.24
CA ILE A 281 6.57 -7.20 -3.34
C ILE A 281 5.10 -7.50 -3.09
N ALA A 282 4.53 -6.83 -2.08
CA ALA A 282 3.13 -7.03 -1.69
C ALA A 282 2.14 -6.45 -2.71
N HIS A 283 2.48 -5.33 -3.34
CA HIS A 283 1.65 -4.70 -4.35
C HIS A 283 2.48 -3.82 -5.28
N VAL A 284 1.92 -3.56 -6.47
CA VAL A 284 2.44 -2.62 -7.45
C VAL A 284 1.55 -1.37 -7.48
N ARG A 285 2.13 -0.21 -7.74
CA ARG A 285 1.36 1.03 -7.97
C ARG A 285 0.63 0.93 -9.31
N ALA A 286 -0.70 1.05 -9.28
CA ALA A 286 -1.54 0.81 -10.45
C ALA A 286 -1.35 1.85 -11.57
N ASP A 287 -1.10 3.11 -11.23
CA ASP A 287 -0.74 4.19 -12.15
C ASP A 287 0.62 3.95 -12.82
N TRP A 288 1.62 3.48 -12.07
CA TRP A 288 2.90 3.04 -12.64
C TRP A 288 2.70 1.85 -13.57
N PHE A 289 1.92 0.85 -13.16
CA PHE A 289 1.66 -0.34 -13.98
C PHE A 289 1.01 0.07 -15.31
N ALA A 290 -0.02 0.90 -15.27
CA ALA A 290 -0.74 1.36 -16.45
C ALA A 290 0.11 2.24 -17.37
N SER A 291 1.05 3.04 -16.84
CA SER A 291 1.88 3.95 -17.63
C SER A 291 3.18 3.32 -18.13
N THR A 292 3.74 2.35 -17.41
CA THR A 292 5.07 1.79 -17.69
C THR A 292 4.98 0.43 -18.39
N VAL A 293 4.13 -0.47 -17.91
CA VAL A 293 4.04 -1.84 -18.46
C VAL A 293 3.37 -1.84 -19.84
N THR A 294 2.57 -0.81 -20.14
CA THR A 294 1.96 -0.60 -21.46
C THR A 294 2.91 -0.01 -22.50
N GLN A 295 4.18 0.23 -22.14
CA GLN A 295 5.21 0.74 -23.05
C GLN A 295 6.25 -0.34 -23.36
N PRO A 296 6.88 -0.31 -24.54
CA PRO A 296 8.05 -1.14 -24.83
C PRO A 296 9.20 -0.90 -23.83
N PRO A 297 9.98 -1.93 -23.45
CA PRO A 297 9.90 -3.31 -23.93
C PRO A 297 8.82 -4.16 -23.24
N LEU A 298 8.38 -3.77 -22.03
CA LEU A 298 7.45 -4.57 -21.21
C LEU A 298 6.14 -4.89 -21.92
N TYR A 299 5.62 -3.97 -22.74
CA TYR A 299 4.44 -4.20 -23.56
C TYR A 299 4.58 -5.42 -24.47
N HIS A 300 5.74 -5.54 -25.15
CA HIS A 300 6.03 -6.66 -26.03
C HIS A 300 6.20 -7.95 -25.23
N ASP A 301 6.87 -7.87 -24.08
CA ASP A 301 7.12 -9.04 -23.24
C ASP A 301 5.84 -9.60 -22.60
N PHE A 302 4.94 -8.72 -22.14
CA PHE A 302 3.65 -9.12 -21.57
C PHE A 302 2.74 -9.81 -22.59
N LEU A 303 2.73 -9.31 -23.83
CA LEU A 303 1.98 -9.91 -24.93
C LEU A 303 2.72 -11.08 -25.59
N GLN A 304 3.98 -11.33 -25.21
CA GLN A 304 4.88 -12.26 -25.87
C GLN A 304 4.90 -12.08 -27.39
N LEU A 305 4.98 -10.82 -27.84
CA LEU A 305 4.99 -10.52 -29.26
C LEU A 305 6.22 -11.16 -29.93
N PRO A 306 6.05 -11.85 -31.05
CA PRO A 306 7.17 -12.41 -31.79
C PRO A 306 8.00 -11.29 -32.43
N GLN A 307 9.20 -11.64 -32.90
CA GLN A 307 10.10 -10.68 -33.54
C GLN A 307 9.67 -10.36 -34.98
N THR A 308 8.77 -11.15 -35.57
CA THR A 308 8.36 -11.03 -36.97
C THR A 308 6.84 -10.98 -37.12
N VAL A 309 6.38 -10.25 -38.14
CA VAL A 309 4.96 -10.17 -38.51
C VAL A 309 4.43 -11.54 -38.94
N ASP A 310 5.21 -12.33 -39.68
CA ASP A 310 4.83 -13.67 -40.12
C ASP A 310 4.53 -14.63 -38.94
N GLU A 311 5.32 -14.55 -37.88
CA GLU A 311 5.06 -15.32 -36.66
C GLU A 311 3.79 -14.82 -35.95
N LEU A 312 3.56 -13.51 -35.93
CA LEU A 312 2.35 -12.93 -35.33
C LEU A 312 1.10 -13.33 -36.10
N GLU A 313 1.14 -13.29 -37.43
CA GLU A 313 0.06 -13.76 -38.31
C GLU A 313 -0.31 -15.22 -38.03
N LYS A 314 0.72 -16.09 -37.89
CA LYS A 314 0.52 -17.50 -37.51
C LYS A 314 -0.13 -17.64 -36.13
N ILE A 315 0.33 -16.89 -35.13
CA ILE A 315 -0.24 -16.90 -33.77
C ILE A 315 -1.70 -16.45 -33.78
N LEU A 316 -2.03 -15.43 -34.57
CA LEU A 316 -3.38 -14.88 -34.69
C LEU A 316 -4.29 -15.69 -35.63
N GLY A 317 -3.75 -16.70 -36.33
CA GLY A 317 -4.50 -17.47 -37.33
C GLY A 317 -4.93 -16.61 -38.53
N VAL A 318 -4.20 -15.52 -38.81
CA VAL A 318 -4.47 -14.61 -39.91
C VAL A 318 -3.60 -15.02 -41.10
N ASN A 319 -4.21 -15.12 -42.29
CA ASN A 319 -3.49 -15.30 -43.54
C ASN A 319 -3.74 -14.07 -44.42
N VAL A 320 -2.82 -13.10 -44.38
CA VAL A 320 -3.01 -11.82 -45.08
C VAL A 320 -3.11 -12.01 -46.59
N GLN A 321 -2.27 -12.88 -47.18
CA GLN A 321 -2.28 -13.12 -48.62
C GLN A 321 -3.60 -13.74 -49.10
N ALA A 322 -4.12 -14.73 -48.37
CA ALA A 322 -5.43 -15.31 -48.67
C ALA A 322 -6.56 -14.28 -48.48
N ASN A 323 -6.52 -13.51 -47.39
CA ASN A 323 -7.53 -12.48 -47.12
C ASN A 323 -7.55 -11.38 -48.20
N LEU A 324 -6.39 -10.98 -48.72
CA LEU A 324 -6.29 -10.03 -49.83
C LEU A 324 -6.85 -10.63 -51.12
N LYS A 325 -6.44 -11.87 -51.47
CA LYS A 325 -6.90 -12.56 -52.67
C LYS A 325 -8.41 -12.79 -52.68
N ASP A 326 -8.98 -13.12 -51.53
CA ASP A 326 -10.41 -13.42 -51.37
C ASP A 326 -11.26 -12.15 -51.14
N GLY A 327 -10.66 -10.95 -51.19
CA GLY A 327 -11.38 -9.68 -50.97
C GLY A 327 -11.93 -9.50 -49.55
N ARG A 328 -11.40 -10.23 -48.56
CA ARG A 328 -11.81 -10.17 -47.14
C ARG A 328 -11.11 -9.07 -46.35
N ALA A 329 -10.13 -8.39 -46.94
CA ALA A 329 -9.43 -7.28 -46.30
C ALA A 329 -10.34 -6.03 -46.21
N ILE A 330 -10.56 -5.53 -44.99
CA ILE A 330 -11.46 -4.38 -44.71
C ILE A 330 -10.68 -3.06 -44.66
N ARG A 331 -9.41 -3.08 -44.23
CA ARG A 331 -8.53 -1.91 -44.16
C ARG A 331 -7.09 -2.32 -44.49
N GLY A 332 -6.37 -1.45 -45.19
CA GLY A 332 -4.94 -1.60 -45.47
C GLY A 332 -4.19 -0.32 -45.08
N GLY A 333 -2.94 -0.47 -44.67
CA GLY A 333 -2.01 0.64 -44.44
C GLY A 333 -0.74 0.42 -45.24
N VAL A 334 -0.19 1.48 -45.81
CA VAL A 334 1.08 1.45 -46.55
C VAL A 334 2.12 2.24 -45.79
N ILE A 335 3.33 1.68 -45.69
CA ILE A 335 4.44 2.26 -44.91
C ILE A 335 5.15 3.38 -45.69
N ASN A 336 5.09 3.31 -47.03
CA ASN A 336 5.49 4.36 -47.95
C ASN A 336 4.29 4.68 -48.86
N SER A 337 3.62 5.82 -48.64
CA SER A 337 2.53 6.27 -49.51
C SER A 337 3.04 6.68 -50.89
N GLY A 338 4.31 7.06 -51.02
CA GLY A 338 4.83 7.68 -52.25
C GLY A 338 4.13 9.00 -52.62
N VAL A 339 3.29 9.52 -51.71
CA VAL A 339 2.65 10.84 -51.73
C VAL A 339 3.26 11.67 -50.61
#